data_AF-A0A2S2NGS6-F1
#
_entry.id   AF-A0A2S2NGS6-F1
#
_cell.length_a   1.000
_cell.length_b   1.000
_cell.length_c   1.000
_cell.angle_alpha   90.00
_cell.angle_beta   90.00
_cell.angle_gamma   90.00
#
_symmetry.space_group_name_H-M   'P 1'
#
loop_
_entity.id
_entity.type
_entity.pdbx_description
1 polymer ?
#
loop_
_entity_poly.entity_id
_entity_poly.type
_entity_poly.pdbx_seq_one_letter_code
_entity_poly.pdbx_strand_id
1 'polypeptide(L)'
;MDACTIHCVFNELEMLNSNSRPDKHSIVNIMTNQIKDVELKEFIQDSIDECFDALELDSHNNKCEFSKNFAVCMENKAQRNCDDWDENLSTNKINSAGLQDGNNQQDKRKGY
;
A
#
# COMPACT_ATOMS: atom_id res chain seq x y z
N MET A 1 10.35 -5.09 -6.40
CA MET A 1 10.08 -6.23 -7.31
C MET A 1 10.38 -5.81 -8.74
N ASP A 2 10.74 -6.75 -9.60
CA ASP A 2 10.92 -6.51 -11.05
C ASP A 2 9.57 -6.15 -11.71
N ALA A 3 9.57 -5.20 -12.66
CA ALA A 3 8.34 -4.67 -13.24
C ALA A 3 7.53 -5.73 -13.99
N CYS A 4 8.20 -6.62 -14.72
CA CYS A 4 7.51 -7.67 -15.46
C CYS A 4 7.07 -8.83 -14.55
N THR A 5 7.66 -8.98 -13.36
CA THR A 5 7.12 -9.90 -12.35
C THR A 5 5.74 -9.44 -11.87
N ILE A 6 5.56 -8.15 -11.59
CA ILE A 6 4.24 -7.59 -11.25
C ILE A 6 3.26 -7.77 -12.41
N HIS A 7 3.71 -7.49 -13.63
CA HIS A 7 2.89 -7.69 -14.83
C HIS A 7 2.44 -9.15 -15.01
N CYS A 8 3.33 -10.11 -14.71
CA CYS A 8 3.00 -11.53 -14.72
C CYS A 8 1.88 -11.85 -13.71
N VAL A 9 1.96 -11.32 -12.48
CA VAL A 9 0.89 -11.49 -11.49
C VAL A 9 -0.45 -10.95 -12.01
N PHE A 10 -0.44 -9.79 -12.68
CA PHE A 10 -1.68 -9.24 -13.25
C PHE A 10 -2.23 -10.12 -14.36
N ASN A 11 -1.37 -10.77 -15.15
CA ASN A 11 -1.79 -11.75 -16.13
C ASN A 11 -2.45 -12.97 -15.48
N GLU A 12 -1.83 -13.56 -14.45
CA GLU A 12 -2.36 -14.73 -13.74
C GLU A 12 -3.68 -14.45 -13.02
N LEU A 13 -3.90 -13.20 -12.62
CA LEU A 13 -5.16 -12.76 -12.01
C LEU A 13 -6.21 -12.32 -13.03
N GLU A 14 -5.95 -12.44 -14.34
CA GLU A 14 -6.86 -12.01 -15.41
C GLU A 14 -7.17 -10.50 -15.38
N MET A 15 -6.21 -9.69 -14.94
CA MET A 15 -6.33 -8.22 -14.84
C MET A 15 -5.92 -7.47 -16.12
N LEU A 16 -5.57 -8.19 -17.18
CA LEU A 16 -5.06 -7.61 -18.43
C LEU A 16 -6.10 -7.68 -19.55
N ASN A 17 -6.12 -6.68 -20.44
CA ASN A 17 -6.89 -6.72 -21.68
C ASN A 17 -6.18 -7.53 -22.79
N SER A 18 -6.83 -7.64 -23.95
CA SER A 18 -6.31 -8.35 -25.14
C SER A 18 -4.96 -7.83 -25.66
N ASN A 19 -4.54 -6.62 -25.28
CA ASN A 19 -3.26 -6.03 -25.67
C ASN A 19 -2.17 -6.26 -24.59
N SER A 20 -2.43 -7.13 -23.61
CA SER A 20 -1.57 -7.37 -22.46
C SER A 20 -1.25 -6.07 -21.70
N ARG A 21 -2.25 -5.20 -21.51
CA ARG A 21 -2.13 -4.02 -20.64
C ARG A 21 -3.14 -4.13 -19.49
N PRO A 22 -2.81 -3.61 -18.29
CA PRO A 22 -3.76 -3.53 -17.19
C PRO A 22 -5.09 -2.91 -17.63
N ASP A 23 -6.18 -3.59 -17.31
CA ASP A 23 -7.53 -3.20 -17.71
C ASP A 23 -8.32 -2.70 -16.51
N LYS A 24 -8.71 -1.43 -16.52
CA LYS A 24 -9.38 -0.78 -15.39
C LYS A 24 -10.63 -1.53 -14.95
N HIS A 25 -11.49 -1.93 -15.89
CA HIS A 25 -12.74 -2.62 -15.58
C HIS A 25 -12.49 -4.00 -14.95
N SER A 26 -11.57 -4.78 -15.54
CA SER A 26 -11.20 -6.10 -15.03
C SER A 26 -10.61 -6.00 -13.62
N ILE A 27 -9.70 -5.05 -13.39
CA ILE A 27 -9.09 -4.81 -12.08
C ILE A 27 -10.13 -4.41 -11.04
N VAL A 28 -11.02 -3.45 -11.35
CA VAL A 28 -12.12 -3.07 -10.43
C VAL A 28 -12.96 -4.28 -10.07
N ASN A 29 -13.38 -5.07 -11.06
CA ASN A 29 -14.18 -6.26 -10.82
C ASN A 29 -13.44 -7.27 -9.92
N ILE A 30 -12.20 -7.61 -10.27
CA ILE A 30 -11.41 -8.62 -9.54
C ILE A 30 -11.10 -8.17 -8.11
N MET A 31 -10.74 -6.91 -7.90
CA MET A 31 -10.36 -6.41 -6.58
C MET A 31 -11.55 -6.16 -5.65
N THR A 32 -12.77 -6.01 -6.19
CA THR A 32 -13.95 -5.64 -5.39
C THR A 32 -15.04 -6.70 -5.32
N ASN A 33 -14.98 -7.76 -6.14
CA ASN A 33 -16.04 -8.77 -6.26
C ASN A 33 -16.44 -9.46 -4.94
N GLN A 34 -15.49 -9.65 -4.02
CA GLN A 34 -15.71 -10.36 -2.75
C GLN A 34 -15.84 -9.41 -1.55
N ILE A 35 -15.71 -8.10 -1.77
CA ILE A 35 -15.78 -7.10 -0.71
C ILE A 35 -17.23 -6.78 -0.40
N LYS A 36 -17.64 -7.05 0.85
CA LYS A 36 -18.99 -6.74 1.35
C LYS A 36 -19.09 -5.34 1.96
N ASP A 37 -17.97 -4.86 2.50
CA ASP A 37 -17.90 -3.54 3.10
C ASP A 37 -17.95 -2.47 2.01
N VAL A 38 -18.95 -1.60 2.08
CA VAL A 38 -19.22 -0.62 1.02
C VAL A 38 -18.14 0.45 0.99
N GLU A 39 -17.69 0.92 2.16
CA GLU A 39 -16.68 1.96 2.28
C GLU A 39 -15.33 1.48 1.74
N LEU A 40 -14.91 0.26 2.12
CA LEU A 40 -13.70 -0.36 1.59
C LEU A 40 -13.78 -0.56 0.06
N LYS A 41 -14.95 -0.97 -0.44
CA LYS A 41 -15.17 -1.14 -1.87
C LYS A 41 -15.05 0.20 -2.61
N GLU A 42 -15.69 1.25 -2.12
CA GLU A 42 -15.61 2.60 -2.67
C GLU A 42 -14.16 3.10 -2.67
N PHE A 43 -13.46 2.96 -1.54
CA PHE A 43 -12.04 3.31 -1.43
C PHE A 43 -11.16 2.63 -2.49
N ILE A 44 -11.36 1.32 -2.72
CA ILE A 44 -10.59 0.58 -3.73
C ILE A 44 -10.94 1.06 -5.13
N GLN A 45 -12.21 1.30 -5.43
CA GLN A 45 -12.63 1.82 -6.74
C GLN A 45 -12.02 3.20 -7.01
N ASP A 46 -12.15 4.13 -6.06
CA ASP A 46 -11.59 5.48 -6.17
C ASP A 46 -10.06 5.44 -6.31
N SER A 47 -9.39 4.56 -5.55
CA SER A 47 -7.94 4.38 -5.65
C SER A 47 -7.51 3.86 -7.02
N ILE A 48 -8.24 2.89 -7.59
CA ILE A 48 -7.97 2.38 -8.94
C ILE A 48 -8.13 3.52 -9.95
N ASP A 49 -9.23 4.27 -9.86
CA ASP A 49 -9.54 5.37 -10.77
C ASP A 49 -8.44 6.43 -10.76
N GLU A 50 -8.06 6.92 -9.59
CA GLU A 50 -7.00 7.91 -9.44
C GLU A 50 -5.63 7.40 -9.91
N CYS A 51 -5.32 6.12 -9.67
CA CYS A 51 -4.07 5.53 -10.12
C CYS A 51 -4.01 5.37 -11.64
N PHE A 52 -5.12 5.05 -12.30
CA PHE A 52 -5.19 5.05 -13.77
C PHE A 52 -5.02 6.47 -14.33
N ASP A 53 -5.77 7.44 -13.81
CA ASP A 53 -5.71 8.83 -14.26
C ASP A 53 -4.29 9.41 -14.13
N ALA A 54 -3.60 9.12 -13.02
CA ALA A 54 -2.22 9.57 -12.81
C ALA A 54 -1.22 8.95 -13.81
N LEU A 55 -1.44 7.71 -14.23
CA LEU A 55 -0.51 6.96 -15.11
C LEU A 55 -0.79 7.15 -16.59
N GLU A 56 -2.02 7.46 -16.98
CA GLU A 56 -2.38 7.76 -18.37
C GLU A 56 -1.73 9.07 -18.87
N LEU A 57 -1.39 9.98 -17.95
CA LEU A 57 -0.63 11.19 -18.26
C LEU A 57 0.82 10.90 -18.67
N ASP A 58 1.36 9.72 -18.32
CA ASP A 58 2.72 9.31 -18.65
C ASP A 58 2.74 8.33 -19.83
N SER A 59 2.81 8.91 -21.04
CA SER A 59 2.81 8.18 -22.31
C SER A 59 4.02 7.26 -22.55
N HIS A 60 5.06 7.31 -21.71
CA HIS A 60 6.30 6.56 -21.91
C HIS A 60 6.30 5.17 -21.24
N ASN A 61 5.27 4.85 -20.46
CA ASN A 61 5.22 3.57 -19.75
C ASN A 61 4.93 2.39 -20.69
N ASN A 62 5.88 1.45 -20.74
CA ASN A 62 5.63 0.12 -21.29
C ASN A 62 4.68 -0.68 -20.37
N LYS A 63 4.14 -1.80 -20.84
CA LYS A 63 3.15 -2.59 -20.09
C LYS A 63 3.63 -3.06 -18.71
N CYS A 64 4.91 -3.40 -18.57
CA CYS A 64 5.46 -3.85 -17.30
C CYS A 64 5.61 -2.69 -16.32
N GLU A 65 6.16 -1.56 -16.76
CA GLU A 65 6.28 -0.37 -15.92
C GLU A 65 4.91 0.19 -15.54
N PHE A 66 3.93 0.20 -16.44
CA PHE A 66 2.57 0.60 -16.09
C PHE A 66 2.00 -0.28 -14.96
N SER A 67 2.18 -1.61 -15.06
CA SER A 67 1.67 -2.55 -14.04
C SER A 67 2.34 -2.33 -12.68
N LYS A 68 3.67 -2.14 -12.69
CA LYS A 68 4.44 -1.86 -11.47
C LYS A 68 4.06 -0.51 -10.86
N ASN A 69 3.98 0.55 -11.68
CA ASN A 69 3.65 1.88 -11.20
C ASN A 69 2.20 1.93 -10.68
N PHE A 70 1.27 1.20 -11.30
CA PHE A 70 -0.08 1.02 -10.80
C PHE A 70 -0.08 0.32 -9.43
N ALA A 71 0.64 -0.79 -9.30
CA ALA A 71 0.75 -1.50 -8.02
C ALA A 71 1.35 -0.61 -6.91
N VAL A 72 2.40 0.16 -7.22
CA VAL A 72 3.00 1.13 -6.28
C VAL A 72 2.02 2.25 -5.93
N CYS A 73 1.23 2.73 -6.89
CA CYS A 73 0.20 3.74 -6.61
C CYS A 73 -0.86 3.20 -5.64
N MET A 74 -1.36 1.98 -5.88
CA MET A 74 -2.31 1.31 -5.00
C MET A 74 -1.73 1.07 -3.60
N GLU A 75 -0.47 0.66 -3.51
CA GLU A 75 0.25 0.50 -2.25
C GLU A 75 0.28 1.83 -1.46
N ASN A 76 0.63 2.93 -2.11
CA ASN A 76 0.67 4.26 -1.48
C ASN A 76 -0.72 4.73 -1.02
N LYS A 77 -1.78 4.40 -1.76
CA LYS A 77 -3.16 4.71 -1.36
C LYS A 77 -3.53 3.95 -0.08
N ALA A 78 -3.24 2.66 -0.04
CA ALA A 78 -3.51 1.83 1.13
C ALA A 78 -2.69 2.26 2.36
N GLN A 79 -1.40 2.57 2.19
CA GLN A 79 -0.54 3.11 3.26
C GLN A 79 -1.11 4.36 3.94
N ARG A 80 -1.78 5.22 3.19
CA ARG A 80 -2.35 6.47 3.73
C ARG A 80 -3.70 6.26 4.42
N ASN A 81 -4.37 5.14 4.15
CA ASN A 81 -5.72 4.84 4.63
C ASN A 81 -5.73 3.82 5.77
N CYS A 82 -4.75 2.92 5.83
CA CYS A 82 -4.68 1.84 6.81
C CYS A 82 -3.71 2.20 7.94
N ASP A 83 -4.23 2.38 9.15
CA ASP A 83 -3.44 2.71 10.35
C ASP A 83 -2.44 1.61 10.74
N ASP A 84 -2.71 0.37 10.36
CA ASP A 84 -1.96 -0.84 10.72
C ASP A 84 -0.96 -1.31 9.64
N TRP A 85 -0.75 -0.51 8.60
CA TRP A 85 0.04 -0.91 7.42
C TRP A 85 1.44 -1.45 7.74
N ASP A 86 2.12 -0.87 8.72
CA ASP A 86 3.52 -1.17 9.08
C ASP A 86 3.67 -2.09 10.30
N GLU A 87 2.59 -2.64 10.87
CA GLU A 87 2.66 -3.39 12.14
C GLU A 87 3.49 -4.70 12.04
N ASN A 88 3.82 -5.17 10.84
CA ASN A 88 4.72 -6.30 10.61
C ASN A 88 6.20 -5.93 10.36
N LEU A 89 6.54 -4.64 10.29
CA LEU A 89 7.94 -4.15 10.24
C LEU A 89 8.49 -3.82 11.63
N SER A 90 7.62 -3.57 12.60
CA SER A 90 7.96 -3.19 13.97
C SER A 90 8.28 -4.38 14.89
N THR A 91 7.98 -5.63 14.50
CA THR A 91 8.34 -6.82 15.30
C THR A 91 9.86 -7.07 15.38
N ASN A 92 10.66 -6.39 14.54
CA ASN A 92 12.12 -6.37 14.63
C ASN A 92 12.71 -5.15 15.36
N LYS A 93 11.89 -4.19 15.82
CA LYS A 93 12.35 -3.01 16.60
C LYS A 93 12.25 -3.21 18.13
N ILE A 94 11.89 -4.40 18.60
CA ILE A 94 11.71 -4.67 20.05
C ILE A 94 13.06 -4.94 20.76
N ASN A 95 14.18 -5.07 20.05
CA ASN A 95 15.50 -5.22 20.66
C ASN A 95 16.21 -3.88 20.98
N SER A 96 15.51 -2.73 20.98
CA SER A 96 16.18 -1.43 21.15
C SER A 96 15.47 -0.39 22.03
N ALA A 97 14.42 -0.76 22.77
CA ALA A 97 13.81 0.14 23.75
C ALA A 97 13.60 -0.55 25.10
N GLY A 98 14.68 -1.13 25.63
CA GLY A 98 14.78 -1.38 27.07
C GLY A 98 15.36 -0.15 27.75
N LEU A 99 14.68 0.30 28.82
CA LEU A 99 15.06 1.33 29.81
C LEU A 99 14.81 2.76 29.28
N GLN A 100 13.96 3.61 29.87
CA GLN A 100 13.65 3.82 31.28
C GLN A 100 12.26 4.47 31.41
N ASP A 101 11.42 3.99 32.32
CA ASP A 101 10.42 4.86 32.95
C ASP A 101 10.27 4.52 34.45
N GLY A 102 10.34 5.58 35.26
CA GLY A 102 9.79 5.70 36.60
C GLY A 102 10.38 4.91 37.78
N ASN A 103 11.03 5.62 38.72
CA ASN A 103 10.55 5.62 40.11
C ASN A 103 11.14 6.74 40.99
N ASN A 104 10.25 7.65 41.41
CA ASN A 104 10.06 8.32 42.71
C ASN A 104 11.24 8.48 43.71
N GLN A 105 11.42 9.71 44.23
CA GLN A 105 11.03 10.12 45.60
C GLN A 105 11.97 11.19 46.24
N GLN A 106 11.38 12.36 46.52
CA GLN A 106 11.55 13.28 47.67
C GLN A 106 12.91 13.51 48.38
N ASP A 107 13.25 14.80 48.42
CA ASP A 107 13.51 15.63 49.62
C ASP A 107 14.92 15.69 50.26
N LYS A 108 15.36 16.93 50.50
CA LYS A 108 16.29 17.43 51.56
C LYS A 108 17.78 17.03 51.56
N ARG A 109 18.67 18.01 51.27
CA ARG A 109 19.53 18.75 52.28
C ARG A 109 20.71 19.53 51.65
N LYS A 110 20.73 20.83 52.01
CA LYS A 110 21.82 21.81 52.30
C LYS A 110 23.31 21.52 52.01
N GLY A 111 24.00 22.62 51.67
CA GLY A 111 25.38 22.98 52.07
C GLY A 111 26.36 22.96 50.90
N TYR A 112 27.20 23.96 50.61
CA TYR A 112 27.63 25.20 51.27
C TYR A 112 27.94 26.21 50.16
#